data_AF-A0A399NU71-F1
#
_entry.id   AF-A0A399NU71-F1
#
_cell.length_a   1.000
_cell.length_b   1.000
_cell.length_c   1.000
_cell.angle_alpha   90.00
_cell.angle_beta   90.00
_cell.angle_gamma   90.00
#
_symmetry.space_group_name_H-M   'P 1'
#
loop_
_entity.id
_entity.type
_entity.pdbx_description
1 polymer ?
#
loop_
_entity_poly.entity_id
_entity_poly.type
_entity_poly.pdbx_seq_one_letter_code
_entity_poly.pdbx_strand_id
1 'polypeptide(L)' 'MTTDVDYDQIVRDSTEQLRAKFPDRSEAELRTVVEEELATLRDATVQDYLSVLTVRAARKRMKAQRRAE' A
#
# COMPACT_ATOMS: atom_id res chain seq x y z
N MET A 1 8.54 13.62 -3.72
CA MET A 1 9.52 12.55 -3.52
C MET A 1 8.77 11.26 -3.63
N THR A 2 9.03 10.49 -4.68
CA THR A 2 8.35 9.23 -4.97
C THR A 2 8.95 8.19 -4.03
N THR A 3 8.18 7.75 -3.03
CA THR A 3 8.55 6.55 -2.27
C THR A 3 8.58 5.40 -3.26
N ASP A 4 9.76 4.84 -3.49
CA ASP A 4 9.90 3.65 -4.32
C ASP A 4 9.20 2.51 -3.58
N VAL A 5 8.11 2.02 -4.15
CA VAL A 5 7.30 0.97 -3.51
C VAL A 5 8.00 -0.35 -3.75
N ASP A 6 8.45 -1.01 -2.69
CA ASP A 6 9.02 -2.35 -2.75
C ASP A 6 7.91 -3.39 -2.86
N TYR A 7 7.54 -3.71 -4.09
CA TYR A 7 6.50 -4.69 -4.40
C TYR A 7 6.87 -6.11 -3.95
N ASP A 8 8.16 -6.47 -3.96
CA ASP A 8 8.61 -7.81 -3.53
C ASP A 8 8.42 -8.00 -2.03
N GLN A 9 8.65 -6.94 -1.23
CA GLN A 9 8.36 -6.95 0.19
C GLN A 9 6.86 -7.12 0.45
N ILE A 10 6.00 -6.43 -0.31
CA ILE A 10 4.54 -6.54 -0.21
C ILE A 10 4.09 -7.98 -0.50
N VAL A 11 4.64 -8.61 -1.55
CA VAL A 11 4.30 -10.00 -1.90
C VAL A 11 4.69 -10.95 -0.78
N ARG A 12 5.90 -10.82 -0.21
CA ARG A 12 6.37 -11.65 0.91
C ARG A 12 5.46 -11.53 2.13
N ASP A 13 5.24 -10.31 2.62
CA ASP A 13 4.49 -10.06 3.85
C ASP A 13 3.02 -10.48 3.73
N SER A 14 2.44 -10.29 2.55
CA SER A 14 1.04 -10.67 2.28
C SER A 14 0.90 -12.19 2.17
N THR A 15 1.85 -12.88 1.54
CA THR A 15 1.86 -14.34 1.43
C THR A 15 2.00 -15.01 2.79
N GLU A 16 2.87 -14.48 3.67
CA GLU A 16 3.03 -14.97 5.04
C GLU A 16 1.74 -14.82 5.87
N GLN A 17 1.07 -13.67 5.75
CA GLN A 17 -0.23 -13.45 6.41
C GLN A 17 -1.32 -14.39 5.89
N LEU A 18 -1.35 -14.67 4.58
CA LEU A 18 -2.29 -15.61 4.01
C LEU A 18 -2.02 -17.05 4.45
N ARG A 19 -0.75 -17.44 4.63
CA ARG A 19 -0.39 -18.77 5.11
C ARG A 19 -0.94 -19.04 6.51
N ALA A 20 -0.99 -18.02 7.37
CA ALA A 20 -1.61 -18.12 8.69
C ALA A 20 -3.13 -18.29 8.64
N LYS A 21 -3.80 -17.78 7.59
CA LYS A 21 -5.26 -17.81 7.42
C LYS A 21 -5.76 -18.99 6.58
N PHE A 22 -4.91 -19.49 5.68
CA PHE A 22 -5.21 -20.55 4.72
C PHE A 22 -4.14 -21.64 4.78
N PRO A 23 -4.00 -22.35 5.91
CA PRO A 23 -2.93 -23.35 6.10
C PRO A 23 -3.05 -24.55 5.13
N ASP A 24 -4.23 -24.79 4.57
CA ASP A 24 -4.51 -25.88 3.63
C ASP A 24 -4.12 -25.55 2.18
N ARG A 25 -3.71 -24.31 1.91
CA ARG A 25 -3.32 -23.82 0.58
C ARG A 25 -1.80 -23.79 0.45
N SER A 26 -1.30 -24.08 -0.75
CA SER A 26 0.14 -24.08 -0.98
C SER A 26 0.69 -22.65 -1.03
N GLU A 27 1.93 -22.45 -0.59
CA GLU A 27 2.59 -21.15 -0.64
C GLU A 27 2.66 -20.58 -2.06
N ALA A 28 2.88 -21.44 -3.07
CA ALA A 28 2.90 -21.05 -4.47
C ALA A 28 1.54 -20.52 -4.96
N GLU A 29 0.44 -21.16 -4.52
CA GLU A 29 -0.92 -20.71 -4.84
C GLU A 29 -1.23 -19.35 -4.18
N LEU A 30 -0.89 -19.21 -2.89
CA LEU A 30 -1.11 -17.95 -2.16
C LEU A 30 -0.29 -16.80 -2.74
N ARG A 31 0.97 -17.06 -3.09
CA ARG A 31 1.85 -16.09 -3.72
C ARG A 31 1.33 -15.64 -5.09
N THR A 32 0.86 -16.57 -5.91
CA THR A 32 0.29 -16.26 -7.23
C THR A 32 -0.91 -15.31 -7.11
N VAL A 33 -1.83 -15.60 -6.19
CA VAL A 33 -2.99 -14.74 -5.92
C VAL A 33 -2.56 -13.33 -5.47
N VAL A 34 -1.56 -13.24 -4.59
CA VAL A 34 -1.02 -11.95 -4.14
C VAL A 34 -0.40 -11.15 -5.28
N GLU A 35 0.38 -11.81 -6.14
CA GLU A 35 1.01 -11.17 -7.31
C GLU A 35 -0.04 -10.65 -8.31
N GLU A 36 -1.11 -11.42 -8.57
CA GLU A 36 -2.21 -11.04 -9.47
C GLU A 36 -3.03 -9.85 -8.94
N GLU A 37 -3.39 -9.86 -7.66
CA GLU A 37 -4.12 -8.77 -7.01
C GLU A 37 -3.25 -7.50 -6.93
N LEU A 38 -1.95 -7.64 -6.62
CA LEU A 38 -1.02 -6.53 -6.59
C LEU A 38 -0.82 -5.90 -7.97
N ALA A 39 -0.78 -6.71 -9.03
CA ALA A 39 -0.73 -6.21 -10.41
C ALA A 39 -2.00 -5.41 -10.76
N THR A 40 -3.17 -5.92 -10.39
CA THR A 40 -4.45 -5.22 -10.59
C THR A 40 -4.49 -3.88 -9.85
N LEU A 41 -4.01 -3.84 -8.61
CA LEU A 41 -3.97 -2.63 -7.78
C LEU A 41 -2.90 -1.63 -8.24
N ARG A 42 -1.78 -2.12 -8.77
CA ARG A 42 -0.71 -1.31 -9.36
C ARG A 42 -1.21 -0.57 -10.59
N ASP A 43 -1.89 -1.27 -11.48
CA ASP A 43 -2.44 -0.71 -12.71
C ASP A 43 -3.63 0.22 -12.42
N ALA A 44 -4.37 -0.03 -11.34
CA ALA A 44 -5.47 0.83 -10.91
C ALA A 44 -5.04 2.23 -10.43
N THR A 45 -3.73 2.50 -10.24
CA THR A 45 -3.18 3.80 -9.82
C THR A 45 -3.96 4.43 -8.68
N VAL A 46 -3.59 4.16 -7.43
CA VAL A 46 -4.28 4.64 -6.23
C VAL A 46 -4.25 6.18 -6.08
N GLN A 47 -5.00 6.91 -6.92
CA GLN A 47 -5.21 8.36 -6.86
C GLN A 47 -5.86 8.74 -5.52
N ASP A 48 -6.68 7.85 -4.96
CA ASP A 48 -7.37 8.07 -3.69
C ASP A 48 -6.40 8.18 -2.50
N TYR A 49 -5.31 7.41 -2.51
CA TYR A 49 -4.34 7.41 -1.40
C TYR A 49 -3.44 8.65 -1.44
N LEU A 50 -3.02 9.09 -2.64
CA LEU A 50 -2.28 10.34 -2.81
C LEU A 50 -3.14 11.58 -2.52
N SER A 51 -4.43 11.56 -2.87
CA SER A 51 -5.37 12.63 -2.51
C SER A 51 -5.48 12.80 -0.99
N VAL A 52 -5.65 11.70 -0.26
CA VAL A 52 -5.71 11.72 1.22
C VAL A 52 -4.42 12.24 1.84
N LEU A 53 -3.26 11.76 1.37
CA LEU A 53 -1.96 12.22 1.88
C LEU A 53 -1.69 13.70 1.55
N THR A 54 -2.10 14.16 0.37
CA THR A 54 -1.96 15.56 -0.07
C THR A 54 -2.84 16.49 0.76
N VAL A 55 -4.11 16.13 1.00
CA VAL A 55 -5.01 16.89 1.87
C VAL A 55 -4.46 16.95 3.31
N ARG A 56 -3.90 15.85 3.81
CA ARG A 56 -3.32 15.80 5.15
C ARG A 56 -2.06 16.67 5.26
N ALA A 57 -1.20 16.66 4.25
CA ALA A 57 -0.01 17.52 4.18
C ALA A 57 -0.38 19.01 4.08
N ALA A 58 -1.37 19.35 3.26
CA ALA A 58 -1.87 20.72 3.10
C ALA A 58 -2.45 21.25 4.43
N ARG A 59 -3.29 20.46 5.11
CA ARG A 59 -3.85 20.81 6.44
C ARG A 59 -2.74 21.03 7.48
N LYS A 60 -1.70 20.21 7.48
CA LYS A 60 -0.56 20.37 8.40
C LYS A 60 0.16 21.70 8.17
N ARG A 61 0.39 22.09 6.92
CA ARG A 61 1.05 23.35 6.55
C ARG A 61 0.23 24.59 6.94
N MET A 62 -1.08 24.58 6.69
CA MET A 62 -1.95 25.71 7.07
C MET A 62 -2.06 25.88 8.60
N LYS A 63 -2.10 24.78 9.36
CA LYS A 63 -2.07 24.84 10.83
C LYS A 63 -0.74 25.39 11.36
N ALA A 64 0.37 25.07 10.71
CA ALA A 64 1.68 25.62 11.08
C ALA A 64 1.74 27.13 10.80
N GLN A 65 1.18 27.60 9.68
CA GLN A 65 1.12 29.03 9.34
C GLN A 65 0.25 29.82 10.32
N ARG A 66 -0.92 29.30 10.75
CA ARG A 66 -1.77 29.93 11.78
C ARG A 66 -1.17 30.04 13.18
N ARG A 67 -0.10 29.30 13.48
CA ARG A 67 0.60 29.36 14.78
C ARG A 67 1.79 30.32 14.77
N ALA A 68 2.16 30.83 13.61
CA ALA A 68 3.26 31.76 13.42
C ALA A 68 2.79 33.23 13.31
N GLU A 69 1.47 33.44 13.26
CA GLU A 69 0.77 34.71 13.54
C GLU A 69 0.33 34.72 15.01
#